data_AF-A0A535I687-F1
#
_entry.id   AF-A0A535I687-F1
#
_cell.length_a   1.000
_cell.length_b   1.000
_cell.length_c   1.000
_cell.angle_alpha   90.00
_cell.angle_beta   90.00
_cell.angle_gamma   90.00
#
_symmetry.space_group_name_H-M   'P 1'
#
loop_
_entity.id
_entity.type
_entity.pdbx_description
1 polymer ?
#
loop_
_entity_poly.entity_id
_entity_poly.type
_entity_poly.pdbx_seq_one_letter_code
_entity_poly.pdbx_strand_id
1 'polypeptide(L)' 'MKCGHAGCCDNSKNKHATKHFHSSHHPIIKSLEPGEDWYYCYVDDLAFEFE' A
#
# COMPACT_ATOMS: atom_id res chain seq x y z
N MET A 1 -1.50 7.39 -7.81
CA MET A 1 -0.18 6.73 -7.70
C MET A 1 0.94 7.73 -7.91
N LYS A 2 1.96 7.77 -7.03
CA LYS A 2 2.99 8.84 -7.03
C LYS A 2 4.36 8.43 -7.63
N CYS A 3 4.80 7.18 -7.44
CA CYS A 3 6.17 6.76 -7.84
C CYS A 3 6.28 5.39 -8.53
N GLY A 4 5.22 4.57 -8.57
CA GLY A 4 5.25 3.25 -9.22
C GLY A 4 6.06 2.17 -8.49
N HIS A 5 6.55 2.43 -7.27
CA HIS A 5 7.24 1.42 -6.46
C HIS A 5 6.29 0.28 -6.06
N ALA A 6 6.71 -0.96 -6.28
CA ALA A 6 6.01 -2.16 -5.84
C ALA A 6 6.83 -2.87 -4.76
N GLY A 7 6.16 -3.26 -3.68
CA GLY A 7 6.75 -3.96 -2.55
C GLY A 7 5.71 -4.83 -1.85
N CYS A 8 6.18 -5.81 -1.06
CA CYS A 8 5.27 -6.66 -0.32
C CYS A 8 4.51 -5.88 0.78
N CYS A 9 3.27 -6.32 1.02
CA CYS A 9 2.35 -5.72 1.99
C CYS A 9 2.84 -5.91 3.44
N ASP A 10 2.08 -5.32 4.37
CA ASP A 10 2.47 -5.24 5.77
C ASP A 10 2.27 -6.56 6.55
N ASN A 11 1.51 -7.50 5.98
CA ASN A 11 1.43 -8.89 6.44
C ASN A 11 2.67 -9.71 6.06
N SER A 12 3.48 -9.26 5.11
CA SER A 12 4.73 -9.94 4.76
C SER A 12 5.82 -9.65 5.79
N LYS A 13 6.70 -10.63 6.05
CA LYS A 13 7.79 -10.53 7.04
C LYS A 13 8.60 -9.21 6.96
N ASN A 14 8.84 -8.72 5.75
CA ASN A 14 9.72 -7.57 5.52
C ASN A 14 9.01 -6.20 5.48
N LYS A 15 7.68 -6.16 5.38
CA LYS A 15 6.85 -4.93 5.41
C LYS A 15 7.37 -3.81 4.51
N HIS A 16 7.57 -4.12 3.22
CA HIS A 16 8.18 -3.16 2.30
C HIS A 16 7.28 -1.95 2.04
N ALA A 17 5.96 -2.13 1.99
CA ALA A 17 5.02 -1.02 1.83
C ALA A 17 5.12 -0.01 2.99
N THR A 18 5.08 -0.45 4.26
CA THR A 18 5.28 0.47 5.41
C THR A 18 6.63 1.20 5.36
N LYS A 19 7.72 0.47 5.08
CA LYS A 19 9.06 1.05 5.02
C LYS A 19 9.17 2.12 3.93
N HIS A 20 8.56 1.84 2.77
CA HIS A 20 8.50 2.79 1.66
C HIS A 20 7.70 4.04 2.03
N PHE A 21 6.56 3.89 2.72
CA PHE A 21 5.80 5.02 3.25
C PHE A 21 6.66 5.90 4.18
N HIS A 22 7.35 5.32 5.16
CA HIS A 22 8.20 6.10 6.08
C HIS A 22 9.36 6.82 5.38
N SER A 23 9.90 6.25 4.31
CA SER A 23 11.00 6.87 3.55
C SER A 23 10.51 7.97 2.60
N SER A 24 9.43 7.71 1.88
CA SER A 24 8.99 8.54 0.74
C SER A 24 7.76 9.40 1.01
N HIS A 25 7.04 9.15 2.11
CA HIS A 25 5.80 9.81 2.48
C HIS A 25 4.70 9.68 1.40
N HIS A 26 4.69 8.58 0.65
CA HIS A 26 3.58 8.25 -0.25
C HIS A 26 2.46 7.57 0.56
N PRO A 27 1.32 8.26 0.81
CA PRO A 27 0.38 7.83 1.84
C PRO A 27 -0.51 6.67 1.40
N ILE A 28 -0.70 6.46 0.10
CA ILE A 28 -1.65 5.49 -0.44
C ILE A 28 -0.91 4.36 -1.16
N ILE A 29 -1.26 3.13 -0.82
CA ILE A 29 -0.89 1.90 -1.54
C ILE A 29 -2.11 1.25 -2.17
N LYS A 30 -1.89 0.35 -3.13
CA LYS A 30 -2.93 -0.46 -3.77
C LYS A 30 -2.53 -1.93 -3.79
N SER A 31 -3.50 -2.84 -3.81
CA SER A 31 -3.20 -4.24 -4.11
C SER A 31 -2.72 -4.40 -5.56
N LEU A 32 -1.83 -5.36 -5.74
CA LEU A 32 -1.42 -5.87 -7.05
C LEU A 32 -1.73 -7.37 -7.18
N GLU A 33 -2.40 -7.96 -6.19
CA GLU A 33 -2.82 -9.35 -6.25
C GLU A 33 -3.97 -9.53 -7.26
N PRO A 34 -3.98 -10.61 -8.06
CA PRO A 34 -5.05 -10.85 -9.00
C PRO A 34 -6.41 -10.99 -8.30
N GLY A 35 -7.39 -10.18 -8.74
CA GLY A 35 -8.75 -10.20 -8.20
C GLY A 35 -8.99 -9.26 -7.02
N GLU A 36 -7.98 -8.54 -6.56
CA GLU A 36 -8.13 -7.52 -5.53
C GLU A 36 -8.10 -6.11 -6.15
N ASP A 37 -9.08 -5.26 -5.79
CA ASP A 37 -9.05 -3.82 -6.09
C ASP A 37 -9.33 -3.00 -4.84
N TRP A 38 -8.39 -3.07 -3.90
CA TRP A 38 -8.40 -2.25 -2.70
C TRP A 38 -7.19 -1.33 -2.62
N TYR A 39 -7.37 -0.26 -1.87
CA TYR A 39 -6.38 0.77 -1.57
C TYR A 39 -6.34 0.99 -0.06
N TYR A 40 -5.19 1.40 0.46
CA TYR A 40 -5.04 1.72 1.89
C TYR A 40 -4.26 3.03 2.04
N CYS A 41 -4.75 3.92 2.92
CA CYS A 41 -4.11 5.17 3.28
C CYS A 41 -3.49 5.08 4.68
N TYR A 42 -2.16 5.18 4.76
CA TYR A 42 -1.42 5.13 6.03
C TYR A 42 -1.71 6.30 6.97
N VAL A 43 -2.02 7.48 6.42
CA VAL A 43 -2.22 8.69 7.22
C VAL A 43 -3.59 8.68 7.90
N ASP A 44 -4.60 8.19 7.18
CA ASP A 44 -5.98 8.14 7.64
C ASP A 44 -6.35 6.81 8.31
N ASP A 45 -5.43 5.83 8.27
CA ASP A 45 -5.65 4.45 8.72
C ASP A 45 -6.96 3.85 8.16
N LEU A 46 -7.15 4.01 6.84
CA LEU A 46 -8.40 3.67 6.16
C LEU A 46 -8.15 2.81 4.92
N ALA A 47 -8.94 1.74 4.78
CA ALA A 47 -9.00 0.90 3.59
C ALA A 47 -10.22 1.27 2.73
N PHE A 48 -10.04 1.25 1.42
CA PHE A 48 -11.09 1.41 0.41
C PHE A 48 -11.08 0.17 -0.47
N GLU A 49 -12.22 -0.49 -0.62
CA GLU A 49 -12.39 -1.63 -1.51
C GLU A 49 -13.41 -1.25 -2.58
N PHE A 50 -13.11 -1.57 -3.83
CA PHE A 50 -13.99 -1.33 -4.97
C PHE A 50 -14.58 -2.67 -5.42
N GLU A 51 -15.92 -2.71 -5.59
CA GLU A 51 -16.67 -3.85 -6.13
C GLU A 51 -16.62 -3.91 -7.67
#